data_AF-K2CU06-F1
#
_entry.id   AF-K2CU06-F1
#
_cell.length_a   1.000
_cell.length_b   1.000
_cell.length_c   1.000
_cell.angle_alpha   90.00
_cell.angle_beta   90.00
_cell.angle_gamma   90.00
#
_symmetry.space_group_name_H-M   'P 1'
#
loop_
_entity.id
_entity.type
_entity.pdbx_description
1 polymer ?
#
loop_
_entity_poly.entity_id
_entity_poly.type
_entity_poly.pdbx_seq_one_letter_code
_entity_poly.pdbx_strand_id
1 'polypeptide(L)'
;MNKLKLIVPVLIICIGVLFFSNSFGAASANTLMFSGNFEIDDVVLSFRIPGLISERLVAEGDNVDSGALIARLDHAEYQLAVDKASAVLEADNALLRELESGARSEEKQQSLAQLQM
;
A
#
# COMPACT_ATOMS: atom_id res chain seq x y z
N MET A 1 -30.63 -23.60 -84.19
CA MET A 1 -30.92 -24.18 -82.86
C MET A 1 -30.03 -23.49 -81.83
N ASN A 2 -30.60 -22.97 -80.75
CA ASN A 2 -30.35 -21.58 -80.36
C ASN A 2 -29.32 -21.50 -79.23
N LYS A 3 -28.05 -21.26 -79.57
CA LYS A 3 -26.92 -21.01 -78.64
C LYS A 3 -27.26 -20.00 -77.52
N LEU A 4 -28.19 -19.08 -77.78
CA LEU A 4 -28.69 -18.11 -76.81
C LEU A 4 -29.43 -18.74 -75.62
N LYS A 5 -30.11 -19.88 -75.79
CA LYS A 5 -30.86 -20.56 -74.72
C LYS A 5 -29.95 -21.22 -73.68
N LEU A 6 -28.69 -21.48 -74.02
CA LEU A 6 -27.71 -22.08 -73.12
C LEU A 6 -26.82 -21.03 -72.44
N ILE A 7 -26.65 -19.86 -73.04
CA ILE A 7 -25.85 -18.75 -72.50
C ILE A 7 -26.55 -18.06 -71.32
N VAL A 8 -27.87 -17.87 -71.39
CA VAL A 8 -28.64 -17.20 -70.34
C VAL A 8 -28.53 -17.88 -68.97
N PRO A 9 -28.74 -19.21 -68.82
CA PRO A 9 -28.61 -19.85 -67.50
C PRO A 9 -27.16 -19.83 -66.98
N VAL A 10 -26.16 -19.96 -67.86
CA VAL A 10 -24.74 -19.90 -67.47
C VAL A 10 -24.39 -18.50 -66.94
N LEU A 11 -24.90 -17.45 -67.58
CA LEU A 11 -24.68 -16.08 -67.14
C LEU A 11 -25.31 -15.81 -65.77
N ILE A 12 -26.52 -16.32 -65.53
CA ILE A 12 -27.20 -16.20 -64.22
C ILE A 12 -26.42 -16.93 -63.12
N ILE A 13 -25.89 -18.12 -63.41
CA ILE A 13 -25.05 -18.87 -62.46
C ILE A 13 -23.75 -18.11 -62.20
N CYS A 14 -23.08 -17.59 -63.22
CA CYS A 14 -21.86 -16.79 -63.05
C CYS A 14 -22.11 -15.53 -62.22
N ILE A 15 -23.22 -14.82 -62.47
CA ILE A 15 -23.60 -13.65 -61.67
C ILE A 15 -23.90 -14.06 -60.23
N GLY A 16 -24.60 -15.18 -60.02
CA GLY A 16 -24.88 -15.73 -58.70
C GLY A 16 -23.61 -16.09 -57.93
N VAL A 17 -22.63 -16.73 -58.58
CA VAL A 17 -21.34 -17.07 -57.97
C VAL A 17 -20.53 -15.81 -57.65
N LEU A 18 -20.52 -14.81 -58.55
CA LEU A 18 -19.84 -13.54 -58.32
C LEU A 18 -20.45 -12.74 -57.16
N PHE A 19 -21.78 -12.74 -57.05
CA PHE A 19 -22.49 -12.10 -55.93
C PHE A 19 -22.26 -12.84 -54.61
N PHE A 20 -22.34 -14.18 -54.62
CA PHE A 20 -22.11 -14.97 -53.42
C PHE A 20 -20.66 -14.82 -52.90
N SER A 21 -19.70 -14.78 -53.81
CA SER A 21 -18.29 -14.50 -53.50
C SER A 21 -18.07 -13.11 -52.88
N ASN A 22 -18.81 -12.08 -53.31
CA ASN A 22 -18.69 -10.73 -52.75
C ASN A 22 -19.44 -10.56 -51.43
N SER A 23 -20.59 -11.23 -51.25
CA SER A 23 -21.33 -11.23 -49.98
C SER A 23 -20.63 -12.05 -48.88
N PHE A 24 -19.70 -12.93 -49.25
CA PHE A 24 -18.79 -13.62 -48.32
C PHE A 24 -17.46 -12.86 -48.13
N GLY A 25 -17.50 -11.54 -48.32
CA GLY A 25 -16.38 -10.63 -48.12
C GLY A 25 -16.06 -10.42 -46.64
N ALA A 26 -15.05 -11.16 -46.19
CA ALA A 26 -14.10 -10.85 -45.12
C ALA A 26 -14.66 -10.11 -43.90
N ALA A 27 -14.95 -10.86 -42.83
CA ALA A 27 -14.84 -10.32 -41.47
C ALA A 27 -13.53 -9.53 -41.40
N SER A 28 -13.62 -8.22 -41.22
CA SER A 28 -12.51 -7.28 -41.30
C SER A 28 -11.27 -7.84 -40.61
N ALA A 29 -10.30 -8.29 -41.41
CA ALA A 29 -9.08 -8.95 -40.94
C ALA A 29 -8.11 -8.00 -40.20
N ASN A 30 -8.59 -6.82 -39.80
CA ASN A 30 -7.80 -5.76 -39.17
C ASN A 30 -8.15 -5.53 -37.70
N THR A 31 -8.93 -6.42 -37.08
CA THR A 31 -9.13 -6.41 -35.62
C THR A 31 -8.19 -7.43 -35.00
N LEU A 32 -7.03 -6.95 -34.54
CA LEU A 32 -6.13 -7.75 -33.71
C LEU A 32 -6.75 -7.87 -32.30
N MET A 33 -7.34 -9.02 -32.03
CA MET A 33 -7.75 -9.40 -30.68
C MET A 33 -6.51 -9.88 -29.92
N PHE A 34 -6.07 -9.08 -28.96
CA PHE A 34 -5.05 -9.50 -28.01
C PHE A 34 -5.73 -9.97 -26.73
N SER A 35 -5.48 -11.22 -26.34
CA SER A 35 -5.76 -11.70 -24.99
C SER A 35 -4.47 -11.61 -24.18
N GLY A 36 -4.45 -10.74 -23.18
CA GLY A 36 -3.40 -10.67 -22.18
C GLY A 36 -4.02 -10.80 -20.80
N ASN A 37 -3.21 -11.21 -19.82
CA ASN A 37 -3.61 -11.16 -18.43
C ASN A 37 -3.11 -9.84 -17.83
N PHE A 38 -3.92 -9.20 -16.99
CA PHE A 38 -3.47 -8.05 -16.21
C PHE A 38 -2.92 -8.55 -14.89
N GLU A 39 -1.65 -8.24 -14.63
CA GLU A 39 -1.04 -8.46 -13.33
C GLU A 39 -1.09 -7.14 -12.55
N ILE A 40 -1.61 -7.18 -11.33
CA ILE A 40 -1.70 -6.02 -10.44
C ILE A 40 -0.96 -6.40 -9.16
N ASP A 41 -0.06 -5.52 -8.71
CA ASP A 41 0.56 -5.67 -7.40
C ASP A 41 -0.45 -5.28 -6.32
N ASP A 42 -0.94 -6.27 -5.57
CA ASP A 42 -1.84 -6.06 -4.44
C ASP A 42 -1.08 -6.23 -3.12
N VAL A 43 -1.36 -5.33 -2.17
CA VAL A 43 -0.73 -5.32 -0.85
C VAL A 43 -1.80 -5.17 0.21
N VAL A 44 -1.93 -6.21 1.04
CA VAL A 44 -2.83 -6.18 2.19
C VAL A 44 -2.14 -5.48 3.36
N LEU A 45 -2.71 -4.35 3.78
CA LEU A 45 -2.22 -3.57 4.92
C LEU A 45 -2.82 -4.08 6.23
N SER A 46 -2.00 -4.12 7.28
CA SER A 46 -2.45 -4.47 8.63
C SER A 46 -1.67 -3.68 9.68
N PHE A 47 -2.26 -3.55 10.86
CA PHE A 47 -1.58 -2.97 12.01
C PHE A 47 -0.63 -3.98 12.63
N ARG A 48 0.57 -3.52 13.00
CA ARG A 48 1.59 -4.36 13.66
C ARG A 48 1.19 -4.78 15.08
N ILE A 49 0.32 -4.01 15.73
CA ILE A 49 -0.17 -4.24 17.08
C ILE A 49 -1.70 -4.27 17.07
N PRO A 50 -2.34 -5.06 17.95
CA PRO A 50 -3.77 -5.00 18.16
C PRO A 50 -4.17 -3.66 18.79
N GLY A 51 -5.34 -3.14 18.42
CA GLY A 51 -5.87 -1.90 18.97
C GLY A 51 -7.18 -1.47 18.30
N LEU A 52 -7.81 -0.46 18.87
CA LEU A 52 -8.98 0.20 18.29
C LEU A 52 -8.54 1.29 17.32
N ILE A 53 -9.25 1.44 16.21
CA ILE A 53 -9.01 2.56 15.28
C ILE A 53 -9.65 3.82 15.88
N SER A 54 -8.84 4.84 16.14
CA SER A 54 -9.32 6.15 16.60
C SER A 54 -9.72 7.05 15.43
N GLU A 55 -9.01 6.94 14.31
CA GLU A 55 -9.22 7.80 13.15
C GLU A 55 -8.92 7.05 11.84
N ARG A 56 -9.72 7.31 10.79
CA ARG A 56 -9.46 6.89 9.41
C ARG A 56 -9.35 8.15 8.54
N LEU A 57 -8.21 8.31 7.88
CA LEU A 57 -7.82 9.54 7.20
C LEU A 57 -8.00 9.48 5.67
N VAL A 58 -8.21 8.28 5.13
CA VAL A 58 -8.37 8.04 3.68
C VAL A 58 -9.63 7.21 3.42
N ALA A 59 -10.26 7.44 2.28
CA ALA A 59 -11.44 6.71 1.81
C ALA A 59 -11.08 5.68 0.72
N GLU A 60 -12.02 4.78 0.46
CA GLU A 60 -11.90 3.81 -0.63
C GLU A 60 -11.82 4.54 -1.97
N GLY A 61 -10.86 4.15 -2.81
CA GLY A 61 -10.61 4.77 -4.11
C GLY A 61 -9.67 5.98 -4.09
N ASP A 62 -9.22 6.44 -2.91
CA ASP A 62 -8.23 7.50 -2.81
C ASP A 62 -6.85 7.02 -3.27
N ASN A 63 -6.11 7.88 -3.98
CA ASN A 63 -4.70 7.64 -4.29
C ASN A 63 -3.84 8.03 -3.09
N VAL A 64 -2.97 7.13 -2.65
CA VAL A 64 -2.10 7.32 -1.50
C VAL A 64 -0.65 7.03 -1.87
N ASP A 65 0.27 7.86 -1.38
CA ASP A 65 1.70 7.66 -1.55
C ASP A 65 2.27 6.75 -0.46
N SER A 66 3.44 6.16 -0.72
CA SER A 66 4.16 5.36 0.27
C SER A 66 4.47 6.18 1.53
N GLY A 67 4.12 5.63 2.70
CA GLY A 67 4.30 6.29 4.00
C GLY A 67 3.17 7.24 4.37
N ALA A 68 2.13 7.37 3.55
CA ALA A 68 0.95 8.14 3.91
C ALA A 68 0.26 7.55 5.16
N LEU A 69 -0.26 8.44 6.01
CA LEU A 69 -1.01 8.07 7.19
C LEU A 69 -2.46 7.73 6.80
N ILE A 70 -2.78 6.44 6.78
CA ILE A 70 -4.07 5.91 6.34
C ILE A 70 -5.10 5.88 7.49
N ALA A 71 -4.64 5.46 8.67
CA ALA A 71 -5.46 5.33 9.87
C ALA A 71 -4.59 5.40 11.11
N ARG A 72 -5.21 5.78 12.24
CA ARG A 72 -4.55 5.89 13.55
C ARG A 72 -5.24 4.95 14.52
N LEU A 73 -4.45 4.22 15.30
CA LEU A 73 -4.95 3.48 16.46
C LEU A 73 -5.08 4.40 17.67
N ASP A 74 -5.99 4.07 18.56
CA ASP A 74 -6.01 4.66 19.91
C ASP A 74 -4.69 4.31 20.61
N HIS A 75 -3.97 5.34 21.03
CA HIS A 75 -2.65 5.23 21.64
C HIS A 75 -2.60 5.75 23.07
N ALA A 76 -3.75 6.03 23.71
CA ALA A 76 -3.78 6.59 25.06
C ALA A 76 -3.07 5.69 26.09
N GLU A 77 -3.34 4.38 26.07
CA GLU A 77 -2.69 3.42 26.97
C GLU A 77 -1.19 3.27 26.68
N TYR A 78 -0.81 3.27 25.40
CA TYR A 78 0.59 3.21 24.99
C TYR A 78 1.36 4.46 25.41
N GLN A 79 0.75 5.65 25.29
CA GLN A 79 1.34 6.89 25.74
C GLN A 79 1.56 6.87 27.25
N LEU A 80 0.57 6.42 28.02
CA LEU A 80 0.70 6.29 29.47
C LEU A 80 1.83 5.31 29.86
N ALA A 81 2.01 4.22 29.11
CA ALA A 81 3.10 3.28 29.35
C ALA A 81 4.48 3.91 29.06
N VAL A 82 4.59 4.69 27.98
CA VAL A 82 5.81 5.44 27.64
C VAL A 82 6.11 6.48 28.72
N ASP A 83 5.12 7.21 29.19
CA ASP A 83 5.29 8.24 30.21
C ASP A 83 5.76 7.63 31.54
N LYS A 84 5.17 6.50 31.95
CA LYS A 84 5.61 5.74 33.14
C LYS A 84 7.06 5.27 33.01
N ALA A 85 7.43 4.69 31.88
CA ALA A 85 8.80 4.22 31.65
C ALA A 85 9.79 5.38 31.65
N SER A 86 9.40 6.53 31.09
CA SER A 86 10.22 7.74 31.07
C SER A 86 10.44 8.31 32.48
N ALA A 87 9.41 8.31 33.32
CA ALA A 87 9.53 8.75 34.71
C ALA A 87 10.47 7.86 35.54
N VAL A 88 10.41 6.53 35.34
CA VAL A 88 11.35 5.59 35.97
C VAL A 88 12.78 5.86 35.51
N LEU A 89 12.98 6.03 34.20
CA LEU A 89 14.29 6.36 33.64
C LEU A 89 14.86 7.67 34.22
N GLU A 90 14.02 8.69 34.42
CA GLU A 90 14.44 9.96 35.00
C GLU A 90 14.87 9.81 36.48
N ALA A 91 14.10 9.04 37.26
CA ALA A 91 14.44 8.74 38.66
C ALA A 91 15.76 7.97 38.77
N ASP A 92 15.95 6.95 37.93
CA ASP A 92 17.18 6.16 37.91
C ASP A 92 18.39 7.00 37.48
N ASN A 93 18.23 7.89 36.51
CA ASN A 93 19.29 8.82 36.11
C ASN A 93 19.60 9.86 37.19
N ALA A 94 18.61 10.27 37.99
CA ALA A 94 18.86 11.13 39.14
C ALA A 94 19.67 10.39 40.23
N LEU A 95 19.31 9.14 40.52
CA LEU A 95 20.04 8.30 41.45
C LEU A 95 21.47 8.01 40.96
N LEU A 96 21.63 7.70 39.67
CA LEU A 96 22.94 7.50 39.08
C LEU A 96 23.82 8.75 39.23
N ARG A 97 23.28 9.94 38.93
CA ARG A 97 24.01 11.20 39.13
C ARG A 97 24.39 11.42 40.59
N GLU A 98 23.52 11.07 41.53
CA GLU A 98 23.84 11.14 42.96
C GLU A 98 25.01 10.20 43.30
N LEU A 99 24.95 8.95 42.86
CA LEU A 99 26.01 7.95 43.08
C LEU A 99 27.34 8.33 42.39
N GLU A 100 27.29 8.83 41.16
CA GLU A 100 28.46 9.27 40.39
C GLU A 100 29.09 10.54 40.97
N SER A 101 28.28 11.46 41.51
CA SER A 101 28.78 12.67 42.17
C SER A 101 29.54 12.39 43.48
N GLY A 102 29.50 11.15 43.98
CA GLY A 102 30.13 10.72 45.22
C GLY A 102 29.58 11.48 46.45
N ALA A 103 30.25 11.32 47.60
CA ALA A 103 29.88 12.05 48.82
C ALA A 103 29.78 13.55 48.51
N ARG A 104 28.58 14.13 48.74
CA ARG A 104 28.30 15.55 48.51
C ARG A 104 29.42 16.39 49.12
N SER A 105 29.73 17.55 48.53
CA SER A 105 30.74 18.47 49.10
C SER A 105 30.46 18.77 50.57
N GLU A 106 29.19 18.78 50.98
CA GLU A 106 28.77 18.91 52.38
C GLU A 106 29.20 17.72 53.25
N GLU A 107 29.06 16.47 52.77
CA GLU A 107 29.52 15.26 53.49
C GLU A 107 31.04 15.19 53.59
N LYS A 108 31.76 15.64 52.55
CA LYS A 108 33.24 15.77 52.61
C LYS A 108 33.65 16.85 53.60
N GLN A 109 32.97 18.00 53.61
CA GLN A 109 33.26 19.07 54.57
C GLN A 109 32.95 18.66 56.02
N GLN A 110 31.87 17.92 56.26
CA GLN A 110 31.57 17.37 57.58
C GLN A 110 32.62 16.34 58.00
N SER A 111 33.01 15.42 57.11
CA SER A 111 34.06 14.44 57.39
C SER A 111 35.41 15.10 57.69
N LEU A 112 35.75 16.19 56.98
CA LEU A 112 36.95 17.00 57.24
C LEU A 112 36.88 17.75 58.58
N ALA A 113 35.73 18.37 58.89
CA ALA A 113 35.55 19.07 60.16
C ALA A 113 35.63 18.13 61.37
N GLN A 114 35.19 16.87 61.20
CA GLN A 114 35.24 15.85 62.25
C GLN A 114 36.66 15.31 62.51
N LEU A 115 37.57 15.42 61.54
CA LEU A 115 39.00 15.08 61.68
C LEU A 115 39.84 16.24 62.27
N GLN A 116 39.32 17.47 62.27
CA GLN A 116 40.00 18.66 62.80
C GLN A 116 39.66 18.95 64.28
N MET A 117 38.89 18.08 64.94
CA MET A 117 38.64 18.12 66.39
C MET A 117 39.62 17.23 67.16
#